data_AF-A0A6P8BWW7-F1
#
_entry.id   AF-A0A6P8BWW7-F1
#
_cell.length_a   1.000
_cell.length_b   1.000
_cell.length_c   1.000
_cell.angle_alpha   90.00
_cell.angle_beta   90.00
_cell.angle_gamma   90.00
#
_symmetry.space_group_name_H-M   'P 1'
#
loop_
_entity.id
_entity.type
_entity.pdbx_description
1 polymer ?
#
loop_
_entity_poly.entity_id
_entity_poly.type
_entity_poly.pdbx_seq_one_letter_code
_entity_poly.pdbx_strand_id
1 'polypeptide(L)'
;MTAGKMRGEADDGDSAAALPSISMRIDHYLDELLKKKVSKRVDALTSIIRILSSRMQTEFVEKNFATLLYRFLISLKKGPARERDLASNALGLLAMTIHCRDKAHELYNESTPLLSKALNSNSNTSKELDGLAIITFFCNENSMEVENMMQIIWDNIHQGSDSTATGNTDRKMCLISAWSFLLSTLDGWRLSCRCWKGAISYFSRLLEDEVLHGVALEALFLIYENGSLHNFLGTLLDPKMKQFNIQTLLPKIIHQRWN
;
A
#
# COMPACT_ATOMS: atom_id res chain seq x y z
N MET A 1 -31.50 60.89 46.91
CA MET A 1 -31.03 61.41 45.60
C MET A 1 -29.58 60.97 45.41
N THR A 2 -29.23 60.73 44.15
CA THR A 2 -28.31 59.70 43.62
C THR A 2 -26.85 60.15 43.39
N ALA A 3 -26.03 59.14 43.01
CA ALA A 3 -24.69 59.16 42.37
C ALA A 3 -23.50 59.12 43.34
N GLY A 4 -22.52 58.23 43.26
CA GLY A 4 -22.16 57.20 42.27
C GLY A 4 -20.62 57.20 42.09
N LYS A 5 -19.92 56.07 42.25
CA LYS A 5 -18.64 55.84 41.54
C LYS A 5 -18.23 54.36 41.56
N MET A 6 -17.64 53.97 40.43
CA MET A 6 -17.52 52.64 39.86
C MET A 6 -16.41 51.78 40.47
N ARG A 7 -16.67 50.47 40.41
CA ARG A 7 -15.80 49.32 40.64
C ARG A 7 -15.10 49.00 39.30
N GLY A 8 -13.77 48.91 39.27
CA GLY A 8 -13.00 48.22 38.23
C GLY A 8 -12.17 47.16 38.97
N GLU A 9 -12.57 45.89 38.92
CA GLU A 9 -12.27 44.89 37.89
C GLU A 9 -10.79 44.48 37.88
N ALA A 10 -10.60 43.23 38.30
CA ALA A 10 -9.35 42.52 38.39
C ALA A 10 -8.85 42.19 36.99
N ASP A 11 -7.60 42.55 36.74
CA ASP A 11 -6.82 42.06 35.59
C ASP A 11 -6.30 40.66 35.96
N ASP A 12 -7.13 39.65 35.70
CA ASP A 12 -6.70 38.26 35.63
C ASP A 12 -5.87 38.12 34.35
N GLY A 13 -4.55 38.23 34.52
CA GLY A 13 -3.56 37.92 33.50
C GLY A 13 -3.72 36.47 33.04
N ASP A 14 -4.41 36.33 31.92
CA ASP A 14 -4.63 35.14 31.11
C ASP A 14 -3.30 34.42 30.83
N SER A 15 -2.97 33.43 31.66
CA SER A 15 -1.97 32.41 31.35
C SER A 15 -2.59 31.39 30.39
N ALA A 16 -2.84 31.85 29.17
CA ALA A 16 -3.13 30.98 28.05
C ALA A 16 -1.84 30.23 27.69
N ALA A 17 -1.62 29.10 28.35
CA ALA A 17 -0.63 28.12 27.94
C ALA A 17 -0.90 27.77 26.46
N ALA A 18 -0.10 28.33 25.56
CA ALA A 18 -0.19 28.07 24.13
C ALA A 18 -0.17 26.55 23.91
N LEU A 19 -1.25 26.01 23.35
CA LEU A 19 -1.31 24.61 22.96
C LEU A 19 -0.10 24.32 22.06
N PRO A 20 0.69 23.26 22.33
CA PRO A 20 1.86 22.96 21.52
C PRO A 20 1.48 22.88 20.05
N SER A 21 2.23 23.56 19.19
CA SER A 21 2.01 23.49 17.75
C SER A 21 2.07 22.03 17.30
N ILE A 22 1.33 21.67 16.24
CA ILE A 22 1.28 20.29 15.75
C ILE A 22 2.69 19.80 15.37
N SER A 23 3.56 20.69 14.89
CA SER A 23 4.98 20.40 14.66
C SER A 23 5.68 19.90 15.92
N MET A 24 5.54 20.62 17.05
CA MET A 24 6.09 20.18 18.34
C MET A 24 5.55 18.82 18.78
N ARG A 25 4.33 18.47 18.37
CA ARG A 25 3.70 17.19 18.70
C ARG A 25 4.26 16.02 17.89
N ILE A 26 4.69 16.22 16.64
CA ILE A 26 5.27 15.14 15.82
C ILE A 26 6.76 14.94 16.11
N ASP A 27 7.50 15.99 16.44
CA ASP A 27 8.90 15.91 16.93
C ASP A 27 8.99 15.03 18.17
N HIS A 28 8.05 15.19 19.11
CA HIS A 28 7.96 14.33 20.28
C HIS A 28 7.83 12.83 19.92
N TYR A 29 7.00 12.50 18.92
CA TYR A 29 6.83 11.10 18.51
C TYR A 29 8.06 10.56 17.76
N LEU A 30 8.80 11.40 17.05
CA LEU A 30 10.11 11.00 16.50
C LEU A 30 11.06 10.56 17.61
N ASP A 31 11.14 11.31 18.71
CA ASP A 31 11.98 10.95 19.85
C ASP A 31 11.51 9.64 20.50
N GLU A 32 10.19 9.43 20.63
CA GLU A 32 9.64 8.17 21.15
C GLU A 32 9.98 6.95 20.26
N LEU A 33 10.10 7.12 18.93
CA LEU A 33 10.55 6.05 18.02
C LEU A 33 12.00 5.59 18.30
N LEU A 34 12.83 6.47 18.88
CA LEU A 34 14.21 6.14 19.22
C LEU A 34 14.31 5.27 20.47
N LYS A 35 13.23 5.16 21.26
CA LYS A 35 13.26 4.45 22.54
C LYS A 35 13.33 2.94 22.37
N LYS A 36 14.06 2.30 23.29
CA LYS A 36 14.19 0.83 23.34
C LYS A 36 12.87 0.10 23.62
N LYS A 37 11.92 0.76 24.29
CA LYS A 37 10.64 0.15 24.69
C LYS A 37 9.69 0.04 23.49
N VAL A 38 9.31 -1.19 23.15
CA VAL A 38 8.37 -1.51 22.04
C VAL A 38 7.06 -0.72 22.16
N SER A 39 6.46 -0.65 23.35
CA SER A 39 5.17 0.04 23.53
C SER A 39 5.26 1.51 23.12
N LYS A 40 6.36 2.20 23.45
CA LYS A 40 6.58 3.59 23.08
C LYS A 40 6.72 3.77 21.57
N ARG A 41 7.43 2.86 20.90
CA ARG A 41 7.55 2.88 19.43
C ARG A 41 6.22 2.62 18.74
N VAL A 42 5.42 1.67 19.23
CA VAL A 42 4.08 1.38 18.69
C VAL A 42 3.14 2.58 18.85
N ASP A 43 3.13 3.22 20.03
CA ASP A 43 2.33 4.43 20.29
C ASP A 43 2.76 5.60 19.39
N ALA A 44 4.08 5.76 19.20
CA ALA A 44 4.66 6.76 18.32
C ALA A 44 4.30 6.53 16.86
N LEU A 45 4.49 5.31 16.33
CA LEU A 45 4.09 4.94 14.96
C LEU A 45 2.61 5.22 14.73
N THR A 46 1.74 4.79 15.66
CA THR A 46 0.29 5.01 15.57
C THR A 46 -0.03 6.51 15.49
N SER A 47 0.64 7.33 16.30
CA SER A 47 0.43 8.76 16.34
C SER A 47 0.93 9.47 15.08
N ILE A 48 2.10 9.06 14.57
CA ILE A 48 2.66 9.57 13.32
C ILE A 48 1.74 9.25 12.15
N ILE A 49 1.31 7.99 12.01
CA ILE A 49 0.35 7.56 10.98
C ILE A 49 -0.91 8.43 11.04
N ARG A 50 -1.51 8.56 12.22
CA ARG A 50 -2.72 9.40 12.38
C ARG A 50 -2.50 10.84 11.94
N ILE A 51 -1.35 11.43 12.27
CA ILE A 51 -1.03 12.80 11.87
C ILE A 51 -0.89 12.88 10.34
N LEU A 52 -0.04 12.04 9.74
CA LEU A 52 0.22 12.00 8.30
C LEU A 52 -1.04 11.70 7.48
N SER A 53 -1.93 10.82 7.95
CA SER A 53 -3.20 10.52 7.28
C SER A 53 -4.22 11.66 7.36
N SER A 54 -4.15 12.51 8.39
CA SER A 54 -5.10 13.62 8.58
C SER A 54 -4.68 14.92 7.88
N ARG A 55 -3.37 15.12 7.71
CA ARG A 55 -2.79 16.31 7.07
C ARG A 55 -1.48 15.93 6.41
N MET A 56 -1.29 16.32 5.15
CA MET A 56 0.00 16.16 4.48
C MET A 56 1.03 17.10 5.13
N GLN A 57 1.96 16.53 5.89
CA GLN A 57 3.04 17.25 6.60
C GLN A 57 4.33 17.26 5.77
N THR A 58 4.24 17.69 4.51
CA THR A 58 5.32 17.56 3.52
C THR A 58 6.63 18.18 3.99
N GLU A 59 6.62 19.41 4.52
CA GLU A 59 7.85 20.08 5.00
C GLU A 59 8.53 19.31 6.13
N PHE A 60 7.74 18.82 7.10
CA PHE A 60 8.26 18.03 8.21
C PHE A 60 8.85 16.70 7.73
N VAL A 61 8.15 16.00 6.83
CA VAL A 61 8.60 14.74 6.25
C VAL A 61 9.90 14.93 5.49
N GLU A 62 9.97 15.97 4.65
CA GLU A 62 11.15 16.27 3.84
C GLU A 62 12.37 16.58 4.73
N LYS A 63 12.17 17.34 5.81
CA LYS A 63 13.23 17.68 6.77
C LYS A 63 13.72 16.47 7.57
N ASN A 64 12.83 15.55 7.91
CA ASN A 64 13.13 14.42 8.80
C ASN A 64 13.20 13.07 8.08
N PHE A 65 13.29 13.08 6.74
CA PHE A 65 13.16 11.90 5.89
C PHE A 65 14.04 10.73 6.35
N ALA A 66 15.36 10.95 6.48
CA ALA A 66 16.29 9.88 6.85
C ALA A 66 15.91 9.27 8.22
N THR A 67 15.60 10.11 9.21
CA THR A 67 15.17 9.63 10.53
C THR A 67 13.89 8.81 10.44
N LEU A 68 12.88 9.28 9.70
CA LEU A 68 11.62 8.55 9.51
C LEU A 68 11.85 7.21 8.82
N LEU A 69 12.51 7.22 7.66
CA LEU A 69 12.79 6.03 6.84
C LEU A 69 13.50 4.97 7.67
N TYR A 70 14.69 5.27 8.18
CA TYR A 70 15.51 4.25 8.86
C TYR A 70 14.88 3.76 10.15
N ARG A 71 14.07 4.57 10.83
CA ARG A 71 13.33 4.11 12.02
C ARG A 71 12.18 3.20 11.65
N PHE A 72 11.43 3.50 10.60
CA PHE A 72 10.40 2.59 10.10
C PHE A 72 11.00 1.27 9.62
N LEU A 73 12.14 1.30 8.91
CA LEU A 73 12.85 0.09 8.48
C LEU A 73 13.35 -0.76 9.66
N ILE A 74 13.85 -0.14 10.73
CA ILE A 74 14.23 -0.87 11.95
C ILE A 74 13.00 -1.54 12.59
N SER A 75 11.89 -0.81 12.70
CA SER A 75 10.62 -1.34 13.22
C SER A 75 10.07 -2.47 12.35
N LEU A 76 10.17 -2.37 11.04
CA LEU A 76 9.79 -3.42 10.09
C LEU A 76 10.68 -4.67 10.23
N LYS A 77 12.00 -4.46 10.34
CA LYS A 77 12.98 -5.56 10.38
C LYS A 77 13.00 -6.31 11.71
N LYS A 78 12.78 -5.62 12.83
CA LYS A 78 13.00 -6.17 14.19
C LYS A 78 11.78 -6.11 15.10
N GLY A 79 10.72 -5.40 14.71
CA GLY A 79 9.53 -5.23 15.53
C GLY A 79 8.67 -6.50 15.60
N PRO A 80 7.84 -6.64 16.64
CA PRO A 80 6.77 -7.64 16.65
C PRO A 80 5.71 -7.31 15.59
N ALA A 81 4.82 -8.26 15.27
CA ALA A 81 3.82 -8.15 14.19
C ALA A 81 3.11 -6.78 14.12
N ARG A 82 2.52 -6.31 15.23
CA ARG A 82 1.85 -5.00 15.25
C ARG A 82 2.78 -3.82 14.93
N GLU A 83 4.02 -3.85 15.38
CA GLU A 83 5.00 -2.79 15.07
C GLU A 83 5.38 -2.83 13.58
N ARG A 84 5.52 -4.03 13.00
CA ARG A 84 5.80 -4.20 11.56
C ARG A 84 4.65 -3.72 10.68
N ASP A 85 3.41 -4.00 11.07
CA ASP A 85 2.22 -3.54 10.31
C ASP A 85 2.12 -2.01 10.30
N LEU A 86 2.35 -1.39 11.46
CA LEU A 86 2.38 0.06 11.58
C LEU A 86 3.56 0.65 10.79
N ALA A 87 4.74 0.03 10.86
CA ALA A 87 5.91 0.48 10.09
C ALA A 87 5.67 0.39 8.58
N SER A 88 5.04 -0.67 8.09
CA SER A 88 4.69 -0.84 6.67
C SER A 88 3.71 0.23 6.20
N ASN A 89 2.68 0.53 7.01
CA ASN A 89 1.75 1.61 6.72
C ASN A 89 2.44 2.98 6.73
N ALA A 90 3.32 3.22 7.71
CA ALA A 90 4.07 4.47 7.81
C ALA A 90 5.02 4.66 6.61
N LEU A 91 5.65 3.59 6.10
CA LEU A 91 6.46 3.64 4.87
C LEU A 91 5.62 3.97 3.64
N GLY A 92 4.41 3.41 3.51
CA GLY A 92 3.48 3.77 2.43
C GLY A 92 3.06 5.25 2.49
N LEU A 93 2.74 5.76 3.68
CA LEU A 93 2.46 7.20 3.88
C LEU A 93 3.67 8.08 3.56
N LEU A 94 4.87 7.61 3.92
CA LEU A 94 6.12 8.29 3.60
C LEU A 94 6.33 8.37 2.08
N ALA A 95 6.12 7.27 1.36
CA ALA A 95 6.19 7.22 -0.10
C ALA A 95 5.21 8.21 -0.77
N MET A 96 3.98 8.32 -0.25
CA MET A 96 2.97 9.26 -0.78
C MET A 96 3.27 10.73 -0.51
N THR A 97 4.19 11.06 0.41
CA THR A 97 4.41 12.43 0.88
C THR A 97 5.72 13.06 0.42
N ILE A 98 6.68 12.24 -0.05
CA ILE A 98 7.97 12.70 -0.57
C ILE A 98 7.82 13.17 -2.02
N HIS A 99 8.49 14.28 -2.35
CA HIS A 99 8.51 14.82 -3.70
C HIS A 99 9.91 14.79 -4.33
N CYS A 100 10.95 14.59 -3.51
CA CYS A 100 12.32 14.46 -3.99
C CYS A 100 12.56 13.07 -4.59
N ARG A 101 12.98 13.02 -5.86
CA ARG A 101 13.28 11.78 -6.58
C ARG A 101 14.33 10.92 -5.88
N ASP A 102 15.42 11.52 -5.42
CA ASP A 102 16.51 10.78 -4.78
C ASP A 102 16.05 10.10 -3.47
N LYS A 103 15.21 10.81 -2.70
CA LYS A 103 14.61 10.26 -1.46
C LYS A 103 13.59 9.16 -1.77
N ALA A 104 12.78 9.33 -2.82
CA ALA A 104 11.85 8.30 -3.25
C ALA A 104 12.61 7.02 -3.67
N HIS A 105 13.69 7.16 -4.45
CA HIS A 105 14.50 6.04 -4.88
C HIS A 105 15.24 5.37 -3.70
N GLU A 106 15.77 6.14 -2.75
CA GLU A 106 16.33 5.60 -1.50
C GLU A 106 15.27 4.81 -0.72
N LEU A 107 14.06 5.36 -0.57
CA LEU A 107 12.96 4.69 0.10
C LEU A 107 12.61 3.37 -0.59
N TYR A 108 12.51 3.36 -1.92
CA TYR A 108 12.23 2.16 -2.70
C TYR A 108 13.29 1.07 -2.48
N ASN A 109 14.57 1.41 -2.64
CA ASN A 109 15.68 0.47 -2.54
C ASN A 109 15.84 -0.12 -1.13
N GLU A 110 15.63 0.68 -0.09
CA GLU A 110 15.81 0.24 1.29
C GLU A 110 14.61 -0.55 1.83
N SER A 111 13.39 -0.25 1.37
CA SER A 111 12.16 -0.86 1.91
C SER A 111 11.72 -2.11 1.17
N THR A 112 11.83 -2.15 -0.16
CA THR A 112 11.30 -3.24 -0.97
C THR A 112 11.93 -4.61 -0.64
N PRO A 113 13.25 -4.76 -0.38
CA PRO A 113 13.80 -6.07 -0.04
C PRO A 113 13.26 -6.61 1.30
N LEU A 114 12.97 -5.72 2.25
CA LEU A 114 12.40 -6.10 3.54
C LEU A 114 10.94 -6.53 3.40
N LEU A 115 10.14 -5.76 2.65
CA LEU A 115 8.72 -6.03 2.43
C LEU A 115 8.51 -7.27 1.56
N SER A 116 9.28 -7.46 0.48
CA SER A 116 9.22 -8.67 -0.34
C SER A 116 9.61 -9.92 0.46
N LYS A 117 10.63 -9.82 1.33
CA LYS A 117 11.00 -10.92 2.23
C LYS A 117 9.89 -11.22 3.23
N ALA A 118 9.25 -10.19 3.77
CA ALA A 118 8.15 -10.37 4.71
C ALA A 118 6.95 -11.05 4.02
N LEU A 119 6.60 -10.62 2.80
CA LEU A 119 5.57 -11.25 1.98
C LEU A 119 5.80 -12.75 1.78
N ASN A 120 7.03 -13.15 1.44
CA ASN A 120 7.41 -14.55 1.22
C ASN A 120 7.41 -15.41 2.50
N SER A 121 7.37 -14.80 3.69
CA SER A 121 7.36 -15.53 4.96
C SER A 121 5.97 -16.02 5.39
N ASN A 122 4.96 -15.92 4.51
CA ASN A 122 3.55 -16.20 4.80
C ASN A 122 3.02 -15.42 6.03
N SER A 123 3.56 -14.23 6.29
CA SER A 123 2.93 -13.32 7.24
C SER A 123 1.53 -12.96 6.73
N ASN A 124 0.51 -13.14 7.56
CA ASN A 124 -0.88 -12.87 7.21
C ASN A 124 -1.21 -11.36 7.15
N THR A 125 -0.22 -10.46 7.03
CA THR A 125 -0.47 -9.04 7.22
C THR A 125 -0.61 -8.32 5.87
N SER A 126 -1.85 -7.89 5.59
CA SER A 126 -2.18 -7.10 4.39
C SER A 126 -1.35 -5.81 4.30
N LYS A 127 -0.89 -5.27 5.43
CA LYS A 127 -0.14 -4.00 5.49
C LYS A 127 1.24 -4.07 4.86
N GLU A 128 1.91 -5.21 4.89
CA GLU A 128 3.21 -5.38 4.22
C GLU A 128 3.04 -5.36 2.71
N LEU A 129 1.97 -6.00 2.21
CA LEU A 129 1.61 -5.99 0.79
C LEU A 129 1.12 -4.61 0.32
N ASP A 130 0.26 -3.95 1.10
CA ASP A 130 -0.18 -2.57 0.84
C ASP A 130 1.05 -1.64 0.74
N GLY A 131 1.96 -1.72 1.72
CA GLY A 131 3.19 -0.94 1.74
C GLY A 131 4.04 -1.21 0.50
N LEU A 132 4.23 -2.47 0.13
CA LEU A 132 5.01 -2.87 -1.04
C LEU A 132 4.44 -2.28 -2.33
N ALA A 133 3.12 -2.38 -2.52
CA ALA A 133 2.43 -1.87 -3.69
C ALA A 133 2.46 -0.34 -3.76
N ILE A 134 2.15 0.35 -2.65
CA ILE A 134 2.15 1.82 -2.58
C ILE A 134 3.56 2.36 -2.84
N ILE A 135 4.59 1.81 -2.18
CA ILE A 135 5.97 2.23 -2.37
C ILE A 135 6.40 2.02 -3.82
N THR A 136 6.06 0.86 -4.40
CA THR A 136 6.39 0.60 -5.80
C THR A 136 5.72 1.61 -6.71
N PHE A 137 4.44 1.93 -6.50
CA PHE A 137 3.74 2.91 -7.32
C PHE A 137 4.33 4.32 -7.23
N PHE A 138 4.59 4.83 -6.02
CA PHE A 138 5.04 6.21 -5.84
C PHE A 138 6.55 6.40 -6.01
N CYS A 139 7.36 5.35 -5.82
CA CYS A 139 8.81 5.48 -5.70
C CYS A 139 9.62 4.69 -6.72
N ASN A 140 8.99 3.98 -7.66
CA ASN A 140 9.72 3.36 -8.77
C ASN A 140 10.43 4.41 -9.64
N GLU A 141 11.57 4.03 -10.21
CA GLU A 141 12.31 4.80 -11.20
C GLU A 141 11.89 4.44 -12.63
N ASN A 142 11.50 3.18 -12.86
CA ASN A 142 11.19 2.66 -14.18
C ASN A 142 10.16 1.52 -14.15
N SER A 143 9.63 1.16 -15.33
CA SER A 143 8.61 0.11 -15.45
C SER A 143 9.13 -1.27 -15.05
N MET A 144 10.43 -1.56 -15.20
CA MET A 144 11.02 -2.85 -14.84
C MET A 144 10.93 -3.13 -13.34
N GLU A 145 11.10 -2.10 -12.51
CA GLU A 145 10.91 -2.19 -11.05
C GLU A 145 9.47 -2.56 -10.67
N VAL A 146 8.49 -1.98 -11.37
CA VAL A 146 7.07 -2.34 -11.18
C VAL A 146 6.81 -3.77 -11.64
N GLU A 147 7.33 -4.18 -12.80
CA GLU A 147 7.20 -5.56 -13.29
C GLU A 147 7.83 -6.59 -12.36
N ASN A 148 9.04 -6.32 -11.86
CA ASN A 148 9.73 -7.18 -10.90
C ASN A 148 8.88 -7.36 -9.65
N MET A 149 8.26 -6.28 -9.17
CA MET A 149 7.38 -6.36 -8.01
C MET A 149 6.11 -7.15 -8.30
N MET A 150 5.49 -6.92 -9.46
CA MET A 150 4.35 -7.70 -9.91
C MET A 150 4.68 -9.19 -10.03
N GLN A 151 5.90 -9.54 -10.47
CA GLN A 151 6.34 -10.95 -10.52
C GLN A 151 6.41 -11.56 -9.12
N ILE A 152 6.97 -10.85 -8.14
CA ILE A 152 7.03 -11.33 -6.74
C ILE A 152 5.62 -11.61 -6.21
N ILE A 153 4.67 -10.69 -6.46
CA ILE A 153 3.27 -10.87 -6.04
C ILE A 153 2.64 -12.05 -6.79
N TRP A 154 2.88 -12.17 -8.10
CA TRP A 154 2.37 -13.25 -8.94
C TRP A 154 2.82 -14.63 -8.45
N ASP A 155 4.09 -14.79 -8.12
CA ASP A 155 4.64 -16.03 -7.59
C ASP A 155 3.96 -16.42 -6.26
N ASN A 156 3.61 -15.43 -5.42
CA ASN A 156 2.90 -15.64 -4.17
C ASN A 156 1.42 -16.03 -4.36
N ILE A 157 0.76 -15.57 -5.44
CA ILE A 157 -0.60 -16.01 -5.79
C ILE A 157 -0.64 -17.53 -6.05
N HIS A 158 0.44 -18.09 -6.63
CA HIS A 158 0.53 -19.50 -7.01
C HIS A 158 0.95 -20.42 -5.86
N GLN A 159 1.70 -19.92 -4.88
CA GLN A 159 2.21 -20.70 -3.75
C GLN A 159 1.13 -21.22 -2.77
N GLY A 160 -0.13 -20.79 -2.93
CA GLY A 160 -1.26 -21.14 -2.05
C GLY A 160 -2.28 -22.12 -2.64
N SER A 161 -1.98 -22.91 -3.67
CA SER A 161 -3.00 -23.73 -4.36
C SER A 161 -3.61 -24.88 -3.54
N ASP A 162 -2.96 -25.31 -2.46
CA ASP A 162 -3.27 -26.63 -1.88
C ASP A 162 -4.01 -26.61 -0.53
N SER A 163 -4.41 -25.44 0.00
CA SER A 163 -5.18 -25.38 1.26
C SER A 163 -6.45 -24.52 1.14
N THR A 164 -7.58 -25.13 1.49
CA THR A 164 -8.94 -24.54 1.50
C THR A 164 -9.24 -23.72 2.75
N ALA A 165 -8.21 -23.27 3.48
CA ALA A 165 -8.40 -22.50 4.70
C ALA A 165 -8.80 -21.06 4.36
N THR A 166 -9.79 -20.51 5.09
CA THR A 166 -10.34 -19.15 4.91
C THR A 166 -9.27 -18.06 4.86
N GLY A 167 -8.20 -18.18 5.65
CA GLY A 167 -7.08 -17.22 5.65
C GLY A 167 -6.24 -17.21 4.37
N ASN A 168 -6.28 -18.28 3.56
CA ASN A 168 -5.61 -18.34 2.26
C ASN A 168 -6.40 -17.55 1.20
N THR A 169 -7.74 -17.52 1.31
CA THR A 169 -8.62 -16.77 0.40
C THR A 169 -8.44 -15.27 0.56
N ASP A 170 -8.47 -14.74 1.80
CA ASP A 170 -8.26 -13.30 2.05
C ASP A 170 -6.89 -12.83 1.55
N ARG A 171 -5.85 -13.63 1.80
CA ARG A 171 -4.50 -13.33 1.31
C ARG A 171 -4.45 -13.33 -0.22
N LYS A 172 -5.06 -14.31 -0.90
CA LYS A 172 -5.16 -14.34 -2.36
C LYS A 172 -5.90 -13.12 -2.89
N MET A 173 -6.99 -12.71 -2.26
CA MET A 173 -7.73 -11.51 -2.63
C MET A 173 -6.82 -10.28 -2.57
N CYS A 174 -6.11 -10.06 -1.46
CA CYS A 174 -5.18 -8.94 -1.34
C CYS A 174 -4.05 -9.00 -2.37
N LEU A 175 -3.47 -10.19 -2.63
CA LEU A 175 -2.42 -10.37 -3.63
C LEU A 175 -2.91 -10.01 -5.04
N ILE A 176 -4.10 -10.49 -5.43
CA ILE A 176 -4.69 -10.17 -6.74
C ILE A 176 -4.97 -8.67 -6.84
N SER A 177 -5.56 -8.06 -5.81
CA SER A 177 -5.81 -6.60 -5.80
C SER A 177 -4.52 -5.79 -5.88
N ALA A 178 -3.46 -6.16 -5.16
CA ALA A 178 -2.17 -5.48 -5.21
C ALA A 178 -1.48 -5.64 -6.58
N TRP A 179 -1.55 -6.84 -7.16
CA TRP A 179 -1.04 -7.10 -8.51
C TRP A 179 -1.79 -6.27 -9.56
N SER A 180 -3.12 -6.25 -9.50
CA SER A 180 -3.99 -5.44 -10.36
C SER A 180 -3.74 -3.94 -10.19
N PHE A 181 -3.56 -3.48 -8.95
CA PHE A 181 -3.21 -2.09 -8.67
C PHE A 181 -1.92 -1.69 -9.37
N LEU A 182 -0.85 -2.48 -9.26
CA LEU A 182 0.41 -2.20 -9.97
C LEU A 182 0.24 -2.29 -11.49
N LEU A 183 -0.54 -3.25 -12.00
CA LEU A 183 -0.84 -3.33 -13.43
C LEU A 183 -1.49 -2.06 -13.96
N SER A 184 -2.39 -1.43 -13.20
CA SER A 184 -3.05 -0.18 -13.62
C SER A 184 -2.10 1.02 -13.77
N THR A 185 -0.86 0.89 -13.28
CA THR A 185 0.16 1.95 -13.35
C THR A 185 1.06 1.80 -14.58
N LEU A 186 1.03 0.64 -15.23
CA LEU A 186 1.85 0.33 -16.39
C LEU A 186 1.05 0.53 -17.65
N ASP A 187 1.54 1.37 -18.56
CA ASP A 187 1.00 1.40 -19.92
C ASP A 187 1.37 0.10 -20.65
N GLY A 188 0.44 -0.46 -21.43
CA GLY A 188 0.55 -1.82 -21.96
C GLY A 188 1.80 -2.10 -22.80
N TRP A 189 2.32 -1.09 -23.48
CA TRP A 189 3.53 -1.14 -24.30
C TRP A 189 4.82 -1.26 -23.48
N ARG A 190 4.76 -0.99 -22.17
CA ARG A 190 5.89 -1.08 -21.23
C ARG A 190 5.99 -2.44 -20.57
N LEU A 191 5.05 -3.37 -20.84
CA LEU A 191 4.99 -4.71 -20.25
C LEU A 191 5.85 -5.73 -21.03
N SER A 192 6.72 -6.46 -20.34
CA SER A 192 7.43 -7.60 -20.92
C SER A 192 6.50 -8.80 -21.13
N CYS A 193 6.58 -9.42 -22.31
CA CYS A 193 5.70 -10.53 -22.73
C CYS A 193 5.99 -11.89 -22.05
N ARG A 194 6.79 -11.91 -20.98
CA ARG A 194 7.40 -13.16 -20.44
C ARG A 194 6.94 -13.54 -19.04
N CYS A 195 6.44 -12.59 -18.25
CA CYS A 195 6.35 -12.74 -16.80
C CYS A 195 5.03 -13.37 -16.31
N TRP A 196 3.92 -13.26 -17.06
CA TRP A 196 2.59 -13.67 -16.58
C TRP A 196 1.77 -14.48 -17.59
N LYS A 197 2.44 -15.33 -18.38
CA LYS A 197 1.76 -16.24 -19.30
C LYS A 197 0.80 -17.15 -18.56
N GLY A 198 -0.46 -17.16 -19.00
CA GLY A 198 -1.52 -17.95 -18.37
C GLY A 198 -2.29 -17.20 -17.28
N ALA A 199 -1.99 -15.92 -17.02
CA ALA A 199 -2.75 -15.12 -16.06
C ALA A 199 -4.23 -15.03 -16.42
N ILE A 200 -4.55 -14.86 -17.72
CA ILE A 200 -5.93 -14.86 -18.20
C ILE A 200 -6.64 -16.17 -17.86
N SER A 201 -5.99 -17.31 -18.11
CA SER A 201 -6.54 -18.64 -17.80
C SER A 201 -6.70 -18.86 -16.30
N TYR A 202 -5.77 -18.35 -15.49
CA TYR A 202 -5.85 -18.40 -14.04
C TYR A 202 -7.05 -17.62 -13.51
N PHE A 203 -7.17 -16.33 -13.86
CA PHE A 203 -8.28 -15.49 -13.41
C PHE A 203 -9.63 -15.94 -13.95
N SER A 204 -9.68 -16.48 -15.18
CA SER A 204 -10.92 -17.03 -15.74
C SER A 204 -11.47 -18.19 -14.91
N ARG A 205 -10.60 -19.04 -14.34
CA ARG A 205 -11.03 -20.10 -13.42
C ARG A 205 -11.56 -19.56 -12.09
N LEU A 206 -10.99 -18.46 -11.61
CA LEU A 206 -11.43 -17.81 -10.38
C LEU A 206 -12.79 -17.10 -10.52
N LEU A 207 -13.32 -16.92 -11.73
CA LEU A 207 -14.69 -16.42 -11.92
C LEU A 207 -15.76 -17.40 -11.43
N GLU A 208 -15.44 -18.68 -11.27
CA GLU A 208 -16.34 -19.68 -10.70
C GLU A 208 -16.33 -19.69 -9.16
N ASP A 209 -15.37 -19.00 -8.53
CA ASP A 209 -15.23 -18.90 -7.08
C ASP A 209 -16.09 -17.75 -6.53
N GLU A 210 -17.00 -18.03 -5.58
CA GLU A 210 -17.93 -17.04 -5.04
C GLU A 210 -17.26 -15.85 -4.34
N VAL A 211 -16.05 -16.04 -3.81
CA VAL A 211 -15.33 -15.02 -3.04
C VAL A 211 -14.31 -14.28 -3.91
N LEU A 212 -13.59 -15.01 -4.77
CA LEU A 212 -12.53 -14.46 -5.61
C LEU A 212 -13.02 -13.90 -6.96
N HIS A 213 -14.29 -14.12 -7.32
CA HIS A 213 -14.88 -13.64 -8.56
C HIS A 213 -14.61 -12.15 -8.80
N GLY A 214 -14.87 -11.28 -7.81
CA GLY A 214 -14.76 -9.84 -7.97
C GLY A 214 -13.35 -9.37 -8.34
N VAL A 215 -12.34 -9.80 -7.57
CA VAL A 215 -10.93 -9.43 -7.83
C VAL A 215 -10.37 -10.06 -9.10
N ALA A 216 -10.84 -11.25 -9.47
CA ALA A 216 -10.49 -11.89 -10.73
C ALA A 216 -11.09 -11.14 -11.93
N LEU A 217 -12.33 -10.67 -11.81
CA LEU A 217 -13.00 -9.87 -12.83
C LEU A 217 -12.27 -8.54 -13.05
N GLU A 218 -11.90 -7.85 -11.98
CA GLU A 218 -11.11 -6.62 -12.03
C GLU A 218 -9.76 -6.83 -12.71
N ALA A 219 -9.04 -7.91 -12.35
CA ALA A 219 -7.76 -8.23 -12.96
C ALA A 219 -7.88 -8.48 -14.47
N LEU A 220 -8.90 -9.26 -14.89
CA LEU A 220 -9.17 -9.51 -16.31
C LEU A 220 -9.54 -8.22 -17.07
N PHE A 221 -10.34 -7.36 -16.45
CA PHE A 221 -10.70 -6.07 -17.04
C PHE A 221 -9.47 -5.19 -17.25
N LEU A 222 -8.59 -5.08 -16.24
CA LEU A 222 -7.35 -4.29 -16.36
C LEU A 222 -6.40 -4.86 -17.42
N ILE A 223 -6.26 -6.19 -17.51
CA ILE A 223 -5.47 -6.85 -18.57
C ILE A 223 -6.02 -6.48 -19.96
N TYR A 224 -7.34 -6.42 -20.11
CA TYR A 224 -7.99 -6.02 -21.35
C TYR A 224 -7.79 -4.53 -21.66
N GLU A 225 -8.07 -3.66 -20.68
CA GLU A 225 -7.97 -2.20 -20.80
C GLU A 225 -6.55 -1.77 -21.14
N ASN A 226 -5.55 -2.45 -20.58
CA ASN A 226 -4.15 -2.14 -20.85
C ASN A 226 -3.70 -2.50 -22.28
N GLY A 227 -4.54 -3.15 -23.10
CA GLY A 227 -4.24 -3.45 -24.50
C GLY A 227 -3.16 -4.52 -24.72
N SER A 228 -2.72 -5.19 -23.66
CA SER A 228 -1.57 -6.10 -23.67
C SER A 228 -1.93 -7.57 -23.53
N LEU A 229 -3.12 -7.96 -23.98
CA LEU A 229 -3.62 -9.35 -23.93
C LEU A 229 -2.57 -10.38 -24.37
N HIS A 230 -1.85 -10.11 -25.46
CA HIS A 230 -0.83 -11.00 -26.00
C HIS A 230 0.33 -11.29 -25.03
N ASN A 231 0.62 -10.40 -24.09
CA ASN A 231 1.64 -10.58 -23.06
C ASN A 231 1.21 -11.53 -21.94
N PHE A 232 -0.10 -11.70 -21.75
CA PHE A 232 -0.69 -12.55 -20.70
C PHE A 232 -1.22 -13.89 -21.24
N LEU A 233 -1.38 -14.02 -22.56
CA LEU A 233 -1.77 -15.26 -23.21
C LEU A 233 -0.63 -16.30 -23.11
N GLY A 234 -0.96 -17.51 -22.62
CA GLY A 234 -0.06 -18.66 -22.69
C GLY A 234 0.02 -19.24 -24.11
N THR A 235 1.08 -19.98 -24.41
CA THR A 235 1.32 -20.64 -25.72
C THR A 235 0.37 -21.80 -26.05
N LEU A 236 -0.72 -21.98 -25.32
CA LEU A 236 -1.81 -22.84 -25.75
C LEU A 236 -3.11 -22.05 -25.69
N LEU A 237 -3.66 -21.77 -26.88
CA LEU A 237 -5.10 -21.69 -27.04
C LEU A 237 -5.64 -23.07 -26.62
N ASP A 238 -6.00 -23.21 -25.35
CA ASP A 238 -6.90 -24.27 -24.93
C ASP A 238 -8.11 -24.21 -25.88
N PRO A 239 -8.51 -25.32 -26.54
CA PRO A 239 -9.71 -25.33 -27.37
C PRO A 239 -10.96 -24.78 -26.67
N LYS A 240 -11.00 -24.79 -25.32
CA LYS A 240 -12.04 -24.12 -24.52
C LYS A 240 -11.94 -22.58 -24.53
N MET A 241 -10.75 -22.02 -24.68
CA MET A 241 -10.53 -20.57 -24.83
C MET A 241 -11.00 -20.03 -26.18
N LYS A 242 -11.20 -20.89 -27.21
CA LYS A 242 -11.92 -20.49 -28.43
C LYS A 242 -13.41 -20.21 -28.18
N GLN A 243 -13.98 -20.71 -27.09
CA GLN A 243 -15.35 -20.38 -26.64
C GLN A 243 -15.40 -19.30 -25.55
N PHE A 244 -14.30 -19.09 -24.81
CA PHE A 244 -14.12 -17.98 -23.87
C PHE A 244 -13.78 -16.70 -24.65
N ASN A 245 -14.73 -16.26 -25.47
CA ASN A 245 -14.56 -15.06 -26.27
C ASN A 245 -14.58 -13.86 -25.31
N ILE A 246 -13.44 -13.18 -25.15
CA ILE A 246 -13.36 -11.95 -24.34
C ILE A 246 -14.44 -10.94 -24.77
N GLN A 247 -14.87 -10.98 -26.05
CA GLN A 247 -15.99 -10.22 -26.58
C GLN A 247 -17.37 -10.56 -25.96
N THR A 248 -17.59 -11.76 -25.42
CA THR A 248 -18.83 -12.12 -24.70
C THR A 248 -18.76 -11.85 -23.19
N LEU A 249 -17.56 -11.72 -22.63
CA LEU A 249 -17.34 -11.31 -21.24
C LEU A 249 -17.37 -9.79 -21.07
N LEU A 250 -16.89 -9.03 -22.06
CA LEU A 250 -16.90 -7.55 -22.02
C LEU A 250 -18.28 -6.95 -21.71
N PRO A 251 -19.39 -7.38 -22.36
CA PRO A 251 -20.72 -6.90 -22.01
C PRO A 251 -21.12 -7.26 -20.58
N LYS A 252 -20.71 -8.42 -20.05
CA LYS A 252 -21.03 -8.87 -18.69
C LYS A 252 -20.24 -8.11 -17.63
N ILE A 253 -18.95 -7.84 -17.90
CA ILE A 253 -18.06 -7.02 -17.07
C ILE A 253 -18.57 -5.58 -17.01
N ILE A 254 -18.96 -5.02 -18.15
CA ILE A 254 -19.54 -3.67 -18.23
C ILE A 254 -20.87 -3.65 -17.48
N HIS A 255 -21.76 -4.63 -17.66
CA HIS A 255 -23.09 -4.61 -17.04
C HIS A 255 -23.07 -4.72 -15.51
N GLN A 256 -22.13 -5.47 -14.92
CA GLN A 256 -22.02 -5.64 -13.46
C GLN A 256 -21.41 -4.43 -12.73
N ARG A 257 -20.71 -3.52 -13.42
CA ARG A 257 -20.08 -2.33 -12.80
C ARG A 257 -21.01 -1.12 -12.71
N TRP A 258 -22.09 -1.10 -13.48
CA TRP A 258 -23.01 0.05 -13.61
C TRP A 258 -24.43 -0.23 -13.07
N ASN A 259 -24.63 -1.34 -12.34
CA ASN A 259 -25.86 -1.70 -11.62
C ASN A 259 -25.50 -2.11 -10.19
#